data_AF-A0A977LBB5-F1
#
_entry.id   AF-A0A977LBB5-F1
#
_cell.length_a   1.000
_cell.length_b   1.000
_cell.length_c   1.000
_cell.angle_alpha   90.00
_cell.angle_beta   90.00
_cell.angle_gamma   90.00
#
_symmetry.space_group_name_H-M   'P 1'
#
loop_
_entity.id
_entity.type
_entity.pdbx_description
1 polymer ?
#
loop_
_entity_poly.entity_id
_entity_poly.type
_entity_poly.pdbx_seq_one_letter_code
_entity_poly.pdbx_strand_id
1 'polypeptide(L)'
;MKRFILVFIICGKTLFAQERLPIINATSISVDIRDGDNFQKNVWTITPEAQPDIYTTSSKGKLVTFYTDKDSISVKVTTTTKFNFIILLNGKKALTQIKYEPSYLEILKGADKYDFKDVRPIPTFTYQSKDDNNLTALRKGFKLDSIAGEGSEVSKILNLLRWVHNIIPHDGNHENPVVKNSLSMIAECRKGNRGLNCRGLSTVLNECYLSLGIPSRFVTCMPRDSVF
;
A
#
# COMPACT_ATOMS: atom_id res chain seq x y z
N MET A 1 79.40 13.72 -14.85
CA MET A 1 78.29 13.68 -15.82
C MET A 1 76.97 13.62 -15.07
N LYS A 2 76.23 14.73 -14.96
CA LYS A 2 74.90 14.77 -14.32
C LYS A 2 73.85 14.39 -15.37
N ARG A 3 73.18 13.24 -15.20
CA ARG A 3 72.08 12.81 -16.07
C ARG A 3 70.78 13.54 -15.64
N PHE A 4 70.24 14.37 -16.53
CA PHE A 4 68.88 14.88 -16.41
C PHE A 4 67.90 13.81 -16.89
N ILE A 5 66.90 13.47 -16.07
CA ILE A 5 65.76 12.64 -16.46
C ILE A 5 64.60 13.59 -16.78
N LEU A 6 64.19 13.61 -18.05
CA LEU A 6 63.02 14.36 -18.53
C LEU A 6 61.79 13.45 -18.39
N VAL A 7 60.88 13.77 -17.48
CA VAL A 7 59.60 13.06 -17.34
C VAL A 7 58.55 13.78 -18.19
N PHE A 8 58.11 13.14 -19.28
CA PHE A 8 56.97 13.58 -20.07
C PHE A 8 55.68 13.13 -19.37
N ILE A 9 54.98 14.07 -18.73
CA ILE A 9 53.62 13.85 -18.22
C ILE A 9 52.66 14.04 -19.39
N ILE A 10 52.24 12.93 -20.01
CA ILE A 10 51.12 12.92 -20.95
C ILE A 10 49.85 13.03 -20.12
N CYS A 11 49.35 14.26 -19.96
CA CYS A 11 48.04 14.52 -19.38
C CYS A 11 46.97 14.14 -20.42
N GLY A 12 46.63 12.84 -20.46
CA GLY A 12 45.51 12.35 -21.25
C GLY A 12 44.21 12.95 -20.70
N LYS A 13 43.62 13.89 -21.46
CA LYS A 13 42.26 14.35 -21.18
C LYS A 13 41.31 13.20 -21.44
N THR A 14 40.81 12.57 -20.39
CA THR A 14 39.62 11.72 -20.47
C THR A 14 38.43 12.63 -20.77
N LEU A 15 38.03 12.72 -22.04
CA LEU A 15 36.68 13.20 -22.38
C LEU A 15 35.70 12.15 -21.83
N PHE A 16 35.05 12.47 -20.71
CA PHE A 16 33.82 11.79 -20.33
C PHE A 16 32.78 12.08 -21.41
N ALA A 17 32.49 11.10 -22.26
CA ALA A 17 31.31 11.15 -23.11
C ALA A 17 30.10 11.21 -22.18
N GLN A 18 29.42 12.35 -22.11
CA GLN A 18 28.08 12.42 -21.52
C GLN A 18 27.18 11.50 -22.35
N GLU A 19 26.79 10.36 -21.80
CA GLU A 19 25.78 9.49 -22.40
C GLU A 19 24.51 10.32 -22.62
N ARG A 20 24.19 10.57 -23.88
CA ARG A 20 22.97 11.31 -24.24
C ARG A 20 21.79 10.40 -23.93
N LEU A 21 20.87 10.89 -23.09
CA LEU A 21 19.63 10.17 -22.81
C LEU A 21 18.85 9.94 -24.12
N PRO A 22 18.26 8.74 -24.32
CA PRO A 22 17.34 8.50 -25.43
C PRO A 22 16.19 9.51 -25.43
N ILE A 23 15.73 9.89 -26.62
CA ILE A 23 14.65 10.88 -26.79
C ILE A 23 13.56 10.26 -27.65
N ILE A 24 12.32 10.37 -27.21
CA ILE A 24 11.12 10.13 -28.02
C ILE A 24 10.29 11.41 -28.10
N ASN A 25 9.63 11.65 -29.22
CA ASN A 25 8.83 12.85 -29.44
C ASN A 25 7.37 12.61 -29.09
N ALA A 26 6.64 13.67 -28.72
CA ALA A 26 5.20 13.62 -28.51
C ALA A 26 4.57 14.97 -28.88
N THR A 27 3.35 14.93 -29.39
CA THR A 27 2.48 16.13 -29.46
C THR A 27 1.29 16.02 -28.51
N SER A 28 0.87 14.80 -28.16
CA SER A 28 -0.09 14.51 -27.11
C SER A 28 0.58 14.44 -25.73
N ILE A 29 -0.10 14.91 -24.69
CA ILE A 29 0.35 14.76 -23.29
C ILE A 29 0.12 13.33 -22.76
N SER A 30 -0.80 12.58 -23.38
CA SER A 30 -1.15 11.21 -22.97
C SER A 30 -0.30 10.17 -23.69
N VAL A 31 0.10 9.14 -22.95
CA VAL A 31 0.97 8.05 -23.40
C VAL A 31 0.30 6.71 -23.08
N ASP A 32 0.34 5.80 -24.06
CA ASP A 32 -0.04 4.40 -23.86
C ASP A 32 1.17 3.63 -23.32
N ILE A 33 0.94 2.67 -22.40
CA ILE A 33 2.01 1.84 -21.85
C ILE A 33 1.65 0.37 -22.01
N ARG A 34 2.58 -0.40 -22.57
CA ARG A 34 2.61 -1.86 -22.46
C ARG A 34 3.57 -2.25 -21.37
N ASP A 35 3.06 -2.78 -20.27
CA ASP A 35 3.85 -3.29 -19.16
C ASP A 35 3.76 -4.82 -19.12
N GLY A 36 4.80 -5.47 -19.65
CA GLY A 36 4.78 -6.91 -19.92
C GLY A 36 3.64 -7.28 -20.87
N ASP A 37 2.69 -8.07 -20.36
CA ASP A 37 1.56 -8.56 -21.15
C ASP A 37 0.33 -7.63 -21.04
N ASN A 38 0.37 -6.60 -20.17
CA ASN A 38 -0.72 -5.66 -19.95
C ASN A 38 -0.55 -4.39 -20.80
N PHE A 39 -1.51 -4.10 -21.67
CA PHE A 39 -1.53 -2.87 -22.47
C PHE A 39 -2.62 -1.93 -21.97
N GLN A 40 -2.23 -0.68 -21.69
CA GLN A 40 -3.11 0.34 -21.12
C GLN A 40 -3.03 1.61 -21.98
N LYS A 41 -4.20 2.10 -22.41
CA LYS A 41 -4.31 3.32 -23.23
C LYS A 41 -4.44 4.56 -22.36
N ASN A 42 -3.78 5.64 -22.76
CA ASN A 42 -3.79 6.96 -22.11
C ASN A 42 -3.57 6.89 -20.59
N VAL A 43 -2.75 5.96 -20.13
CA VAL A 43 -2.56 5.67 -18.70
C VAL A 43 -1.53 6.60 -18.06
N TRP A 44 -0.67 7.19 -18.89
CA TRP A 44 0.41 8.06 -18.44
C TRP A 44 0.23 9.47 -18.97
N THR A 45 0.45 10.45 -18.10
CA THR A 45 0.42 11.88 -18.46
C THR A 45 1.84 12.41 -18.32
N ILE A 46 2.42 12.87 -19.43
CA ILE A 46 3.78 13.42 -19.45
C ILE A 46 3.83 14.63 -18.51
N THR A 47 4.69 14.57 -17.47
CA THR A 47 4.82 15.63 -16.47
C THR A 47 6.23 16.22 -16.47
N PRO A 48 6.53 17.23 -17.32
CA PRO A 48 7.86 17.84 -17.39
C PRO A 48 8.41 18.37 -16.05
N GLU A 49 7.53 18.74 -15.13
CA GLU A 49 7.87 19.32 -13.83
C GLU A 49 8.33 18.28 -12.78
N ALA A 50 8.04 16.99 -12.97
CA ALA A 50 8.25 15.95 -11.95
C ALA A 50 9.73 15.60 -11.67
N GLN A 51 10.63 15.82 -12.65
CA GLN A 51 12.10 15.70 -12.56
C GLN A 51 12.67 14.65 -11.56
N PRO A 52 12.68 13.34 -11.89
CA PRO A 52 12.08 12.71 -13.05
C PRO A 52 10.60 12.36 -12.83
N ASP A 53 9.87 12.22 -13.94
CA ASP A 53 8.54 11.60 -14.02
C ASP A 53 8.71 10.06 -13.95
N ILE A 54 8.44 9.45 -12.79
CA ILE A 54 8.82 8.05 -12.50
C ILE A 54 7.66 7.08 -12.71
N TYR A 55 7.80 6.19 -13.68
CA TYR A 55 6.94 5.03 -13.85
C TYR A 55 7.55 3.80 -13.17
N THR A 56 6.86 3.27 -12.17
CA THR A 56 7.26 2.07 -11.41
C THR A 56 6.60 0.81 -11.97
N THR A 57 7.39 -0.27 -12.11
CA THR A 57 6.92 -1.56 -12.62
C THR A 57 7.54 -2.73 -11.86
N SER A 58 6.79 -3.82 -11.71
CA SER A 58 7.30 -5.09 -11.17
C SER A 58 7.50 -6.16 -12.25
N SER A 59 7.44 -5.81 -13.54
CA SER A 59 7.50 -6.76 -14.66
C SER A 59 8.90 -7.26 -15.00
N LYS A 60 9.59 -7.81 -13.98
CA LYS A 60 10.94 -8.36 -14.10
C LYS A 60 11.05 -9.36 -15.26
N GLY A 61 12.04 -9.14 -16.13
CA GLY A 61 12.34 -9.99 -17.28
C GLY A 61 11.50 -9.69 -18.54
N LYS A 62 10.47 -8.84 -18.42
CA LYS A 62 9.59 -8.43 -19.52
C LYS A 62 9.99 -7.05 -20.06
N LEU A 63 9.37 -6.65 -21.17
CA LEU A 63 9.50 -5.32 -21.73
C LEU A 63 8.47 -4.38 -21.11
N VAL A 64 8.89 -3.14 -20.86
CA VAL A 64 7.99 -1.99 -20.71
C VAL A 64 8.16 -1.10 -21.93
N THR A 65 7.07 -0.81 -22.61
CA THR A 65 7.05 0.04 -23.81
C THR A 65 6.15 1.24 -23.58
N PHE A 66 6.71 2.43 -23.76
CA PHE A 66 5.98 3.69 -23.81
C PHE A 66 5.68 4.01 -25.27
N TYR A 67 4.43 4.32 -25.58
CA TYR A 67 4.00 4.76 -26.91
C TYR A 67 3.44 6.17 -26.80
N THR A 68 4.11 7.12 -27.45
CA THR A 68 3.55 8.44 -27.70
C THR A 68 2.77 8.40 -29.01
N ASP A 69 2.16 9.52 -29.38
CA ASP A 69 1.53 9.69 -30.68
C ASP A 69 2.52 9.76 -31.86
N LYS A 70 3.85 9.80 -31.58
CA LYS A 70 4.90 9.93 -32.60
C LYS A 70 5.89 8.77 -32.61
N ASP A 71 6.27 8.28 -31.44
CA ASP A 71 7.42 7.40 -31.23
C ASP A 71 7.11 6.35 -30.15
N SER A 72 8.03 5.41 -29.96
CA SER A 72 7.99 4.51 -28.82
C SER A 72 9.39 4.18 -28.32
N ILE A 73 9.48 3.77 -27.05
CA ILE A 73 10.71 3.26 -26.45
C ILE A 73 10.39 2.02 -25.63
N SER A 74 11.22 0.98 -25.77
CA SER A 74 11.06 -0.28 -25.06
C SER A 74 12.29 -0.58 -24.21
N VAL A 75 12.06 -0.99 -22.96
CA VAL A 75 13.11 -1.31 -22.00
C VAL A 75 12.84 -2.69 -21.42
N LYS A 76 13.84 -3.57 -21.44
CA LYS A 76 13.76 -4.85 -20.72
C LYS A 76 14.03 -4.59 -19.24
N VAL A 77 13.06 -4.93 -18.40
CA VAL A 77 13.10 -4.67 -16.96
C VAL A 77 13.93 -5.74 -16.26
N THR A 78 14.86 -5.31 -15.41
CA THR A 78 15.64 -6.10 -14.48
C THR A 78 15.46 -5.54 -13.07
N THR A 79 15.95 -6.26 -12.05
CA THR A 79 15.85 -5.81 -10.64
C THR A 79 16.64 -4.53 -10.33
N THR A 80 17.52 -4.12 -11.24
CA THR A 80 18.35 -2.90 -11.11
C THR A 80 17.91 -1.80 -12.07
N THR A 81 16.83 -1.99 -12.84
CA THR A 81 16.39 -1.02 -13.85
C THR A 81 16.08 0.32 -13.21
N LYS A 82 16.87 1.33 -13.62
CA LYS A 82 16.61 2.76 -13.52
C LYS A 82 16.97 3.36 -14.86
N PHE A 83 16.02 3.36 -15.79
CA PHE A 83 16.27 3.78 -17.16
C PHE A 83 15.68 5.17 -17.39
N ASN A 84 16.57 6.14 -17.62
CA ASN A 84 16.19 7.53 -17.90
C ASN A 84 16.10 7.78 -19.41
N PHE A 85 15.08 8.51 -19.82
CA PHE A 85 14.92 9.00 -21.18
C PHE A 85 14.16 10.34 -21.17
N ILE A 86 14.16 11.02 -22.31
CA ILE A 86 13.43 12.27 -22.49
C ILE A 86 12.21 12.01 -23.37
N ILE A 87 11.05 12.48 -22.92
CA ILE A 87 9.90 12.69 -23.80
C ILE A 87 9.90 14.16 -24.18
N LEU A 88 10.03 14.45 -25.47
CA LEU A 88 10.00 15.82 -26.00
C LEU A 88 8.56 16.16 -26.42
N LEU A 89 7.80 16.75 -25.50
CA LEU A 89 6.41 17.15 -25.70
C LEU A 89 6.36 18.56 -26.31
N ASN A 90 6.03 18.66 -27.60
CA ASN A 90 5.95 19.95 -28.31
C ASN A 90 7.19 20.86 -28.08
N GLY A 91 8.39 20.24 -28.06
CA GLY A 91 9.66 20.94 -27.82
C GLY A 91 10.04 21.11 -26.34
N LYS A 92 9.12 20.84 -25.39
CA LYS A 92 9.40 20.85 -23.95
C LYS A 92 9.92 19.48 -23.50
N LYS A 93 11.05 19.45 -22.81
CA LYS A 93 11.66 18.21 -22.31
C LYS A 93 10.99 17.76 -21.02
N ALA A 94 10.57 16.50 -20.96
CA ALA A 94 10.20 15.80 -19.74
C ALA A 94 11.22 14.69 -19.46
N LEU A 95 11.95 14.79 -18.35
CA LEU A 95 12.81 13.72 -17.89
C LEU A 95 11.94 12.61 -17.29
N THR A 96 11.94 11.44 -17.92
CA THR A 96 11.12 10.29 -17.54
C THR A 96 12.01 9.13 -17.11
N GLN A 97 11.59 8.35 -16.12
CA GLN A 97 12.30 7.17 -15.65
C GLN A 97 11.38 5.95 -15.60
N ILE A 98 11.83 4.84 -16.19
CA ILE A 98 11.27 3.51 -15.90
C ILE A 98 12.10 2.92 -14.75
N LYS A 99 11.45 2.61 -13.64
CA LYS A 99 12.07 2.07 -12.42
C LYS A 99 11.44 0.74 -12.05
N TYR A 100 12.29 -0.26 -11.78
CA TYR A 100 11.80 -1.50 -11.18
C TYR A 100 11.50 -1.31 -9.69
N GLU A 101 10.34 -1.80 -9.25
CA GLU A 101 10.00 -2.00 -7.85
C GLU A 101 9.38 -3.40 -7.67
N PRO A 102 9.74 -4.14 -6.60
CA PRO A 102 9.19 -5.47 -6.38
C PRO A 102 7.69 -5.41 -6.12
N SER A 103 6.94 -6.34 -6.70
CA SER A 103 5.52 -6.50 -6.38
C SER A 103 5.33 -6.88 -4.90
N TYR A 104 4.15 -6.61 -4.35
CA TYR A 104 3.82 -7.07 -2.99
C TYR A 104 4.00 -8.58 -2.83
N LEU A 105 3.69 -9.38 -3.86
CA LEU A 105 3.91 -10.82 -3.81
C LEU A 105 5.39 -11.19 -3.74
N GLU A 106 6.26 -10.50 -4.48
CA GLU A 106 7.71 -10.71 -4.39
C GLU A 106 8.25 -10.32 -3.01
N ILE A 107 7.77 -9.19 -2.46
CA ILE A 107 8.11 -8.76 -1.09
C ILE A 107 7.71 -9.85 -0.09
N LEU A 108 6.49 -10.38 -0.19
CA LEU A 108 5.97 -11.43 0.71
C LEU A 108 6.72 -12.76 0.57
N LYS A 109 7.08 -13.16 -0.65
CA LYS A 109 7.89 -14.38 -0.88
C LYS A 109 9.32 -14.25 -0.35
N GLY A 110 9.81 -13.03 -0.18
CA GLY A 110 11.10 -12.74 0.45
C GLY A 110 11.06 -12.71 1.97
N ALA A 111 9.91 -12.96 2.61
CA ALA A 111 9.83 -13.06 4.06
C ALA A 111 10.50 -14.34 4.58
N ASP A 112 11.10 -14.25 5.76
CA ASP A 112 11.67 -15.41 6.45
C ASP A 112 10.59 -16.43 6.82
N LYS A 113 11.02 -17.68 7.05
CA LYS A 113 10.14 -18.71 7.61
C LYS A 113 9.66 -18.27 8.99
N TYR A 114 8.45 -18.72 9.35
CA TYR A 114 7.92 -18.50 10.70
C TYR A 114 8.90 -19.00 11.76
N ASP A 115 9.29 -18.13 12.68
CA ASP A 115 10.20 -18.49 13.77
C ASP A 115 9.42 -19.13 14.91
N PHE A 116 9.42 -20.46 14.94
CA PHE A 116 8.79 -21.23 16.03
C PHE A 116 9.53 -21.11 17.38
N LYS A 117 10.71 -20.48 17.41
CA LYS A 117 11.46 -20.20 18.64
C LYS A 117 11.20 -18.79 19.16
N ASP A 118 10.40 -17.99 18.47
CA ASP A 118 9.99 -16.67 18.94
C ASP A 118 9.16 -16.79 20.22
N VAL A 119 9.78 -16.46 21.34
CA VAL A 119 9.18 -16.46 22.68
C VAL A 119 9.01 -15.05 23.23
N ARG A 120 8.82 -14.05 22.35
CA ARG A 120 8.60 -12.66 22.78
C ARG A 120 7.45 -12.61 23.80
N PRO A 121 7.66 -11.94 24.95
CA PRO A 121 6.65 -11.87 25.99
C PRO A 121 5.43 -11.10 25.47
N ILE A 122 4.28 -11.76 25.47
CA ILE A 122 3.00 -11.11 25.21
C ILE A 122 2.47 -10.65 26.58
N PRO A 123 2.08 -9.36 26.74
CA PRO A 123 1.45 -8.90 27.97
C PRO A 123 0.30 -9.82 28.37
N THR A 124 0.21 -10.17 29.65
CA THR A 124 -0.95 -10.91 30.15
C THR A 124 -2.20 -10.06 29.95
N PHE A 125 -3.27 -10.69 29.47
CA PHE A 125 -4.54 -10.03 29.26
C PHE A 125 -5.67 -10.98 29.63
N THR A 126 -6.80 -10.40 30.02
CA THR A 126 -8.05 -11.12 30.27
C THR A 126 -9.14 -10.56 29.37
N TYR A 127 -10.21 -11.34 29.19
CA TYR A 127 -11.39 -10.89 28.46
C TYR A 127 -12.37 -10.24 29.42
N GLN A 128 -13.00 -9.14 28.98
CA GLN A 128 -14.09 -8.53 29.74
C GLN A 128 -15.24 -9.52 29.88
N SER A 129 -15.81 -9.64 31.08
CA SER A 129 -16.93 -10.54 31.33
C SER A 129 -18.16 -10.11 30.52
N LYS A 130 -18.90 -11.07 29.95
CA LYS A 130 -20.18 -10.82 29.27
C LYS A 130 -21.21 -10.12 30.18
N ASP A 131 -21.05 -10.25 31.49
CA ASP A 131 -21.91 -9.66 32.51
C ASP A 131 -21.53 -8.21 32.85
N ASP A 132 -20.51 -7.65 32.19
CA ASP A 132 -20.21 -6.22 32.25
C ASP A 132 -21.44 -5.38 31.85
N ASN A 133 -21.66 -4.28 32.56
CA ASN A 133 -22.84 -3.44 32.37
C ASN A 133 -22.95 -2.88 30.94
N ASN A 134 -21.83 -2.46 30.34
CA ASN A 134 -21.82 -1.91 28.98
C ASN A 134 -22.08 -3.01 27.94
N LEU A 135 -21.48 -4.19 28.13
CA LEU A 135 -21.68 -5.33 27.23
C LEU A 135 -23.11 -5.87 27.32
N THR A 136 -23.67 -5.93 28.54
CA THR A 136 -25.08 -6.30 28.77
C THR A 136 -26.02 -5.30 28.11
N ALA A 137 -25.76 -4.00 28.24
CA ALA A 137 -26.54 -2.94 27.61
C ALA A 137 -26.44 -3.01 26.07
N LEU A 138 -25.26 -3.25 25.52
CA LEU A 138 -25.02 -3.45 24.10
C LEU A 138 -25.83 -4.63 23.56
N ARG A 139 -25.69 -5.81 24.18
CA ARG A 139 -26.41 -7.04 23.79
C ARG A 139 -27.91 -6.84 23.78
N LYS A 140 -28.47 -6.27 24.85
CA LYS A 140 -29.91 -6.00 24.97
C LYS A 140 -30.38 -4.93 24.00
N GLY A 141 -29.65 -3.82 23.91
CA GLY A 141 -30.03 -2.65 23.10
C GLY A 141 -30.12 -2.94 21.61
N PHE A 142 -29.25 -3.82 21.09
CA PHE A 142 -29.26 -4.22 19.68
C PHE A 142 -29.84 -5.61 19.42
N LYS A 143 -30.29 -6.34 20.46
CA LYS A 143 -30.78 -7.72 20.35
C LYS A 143 -29.76 -8.65 19.70
N LEU A 144 -28.51 -8.58 20.16
CA LEU A 144 -27.38 -9.28 19.53
C LEU A 144 -27.55 -10.81 19.53
N ASP A 145 -28.29 -11.39 20.49
CA ASP A 145 -28.65 -12.81 20.46
C ASP A 145 -29.40 -13.20 19.20
N SER A 146 -30.40 -12.40 18.81
CA SER A 146 -31.20 -12.65 17.61
C SER A 146 -30.40 -12.45 16.33
N ILE A 147 -29.46 -11.50 16.33
CA ILE A 147 -28.57 -11.25 15.19
C ILE A 147 -27.59 -12.41 15.03
N ALA A 148 -26.98 -12.86 16.13
CA ALA A 148 -26.06 -13.98 16.14
C ALA A 148 -26.75 -15.29 15.75
N GLY A 149 -27.99 -15.49 16.21
CA GLY A 149 -28.80 -16.68 15.98
C GLY A 149 -28.34 -17.89 16.81
N GLU A 150 -29.01 -19.02 16.62
CA GLU A 150 -28.80 -20.25 17.41
C GLU A 150 -27.81 -21.25 16.76
N GLY A 151 -27.06 -20.80 15.75
CA GLY A 151 -26.10 -21.63 15.03
C GLY A 151 -24.82 -21.91 15.83
N SER A 152 -23.85 -22.54 15.15
CA SER A 152 -22.49 -22.73 15.68
C SER A 152 -21.83 -21.42 16.12
N GLU A 153 -20.80 -21.48 16.96
CA GLU A 153 -20.01 -20.30 17.34
C GLU A 153 -19.48 -19.55 16.11
N VAL A 154 -18.98 -20.26 15.10
CA VAL A 154 -18.54 -19.66 13.82
C VAL A 154 -19.69 -18.94 13.11
N SER A 155 -20.89 -19.52 13.09
CA SER A 155 -22.07 -18.88 12.51
C SER A 155 -22.43 -17.59 13.25
N LYS A 156 -22.39 -17.60 14.58
CA LYS A 156 -22.64 -16.42 15.43
C LYS A 156 -21.62 -15.32 15.15
N ILE A 157 -20.34 -15.67 15.04
CA ILE A 157 -19.23 -14.76 14.69
C ILE A 157 -19.50 -14.10 13.32
N LEU A 158 -19.78 -14.91 12.30
CA LEU A 158 -20.02 -14.40 10.94
C LEU A 158 -21.28 -13.53 10.84
N ASN A 159 -22.34 -13.87 11.58
CA ASN A 159 -23.57 -13.08 11.58
C ASN A 159 -23.36 -11.70 12.22
N LEU A 160 -22.66 -11.64 13.35
CA LEU A 160 -22.30 -10.37 14.00
C LEU A 160 -21.34 -9.54 13.14
N LEU A 161 -20.34 -10.16 12.51
CA LEU A 161 -19.44 -9.50 11.54
C LEU A 161 -20.23 -8.83 10.41
N ARG A 162 -21.13 -9.59 9.78
CA ARG A 162 -21.98 -9.09 8.68
C ARG A 162 -22.90 -7.98 9.16
N TRP A 163 -23.47 -8.11 10.35
CA TRP A 163 -24.31 -7.08 10.94
C TRP A 163 -23.56 -5.77 11.15
N VAL A 164 -22.39 -5.81 11.80
CA VAL A 164 -21.53 -4.62 11.99
C VAL A 164 -21.18 -3.98 10.65
N HIS A 165 -20.76 -4.78 9.66
CA HIS A 165 -20.45 -4.29 8.31
C HIS A 165 -21.63 -3.55 7.65
N ASN A 166 -22.85 -4.05 7.85
CA ASN A 166 -24.05 -3.48 7.23
C ASN A 166 -24.57 -2.21 7.94
N ILE A 167 -24.30 -2.04 9.24
CA ILE A 167 -24.82 -0.91 10.01
C ILE A 167 -23.84 0.25 10.19
N ILE A 168 -22.55 0.04 9.90
CA ILE A 168 -21.50 1.05 10.05
C ILE A 168 -20.70 1.16 8.74
N PRO A 169 -20.76 2.31 8.05
CA PRO A 169 -19.90 2.57 6.90
C PRO A 169 -18.42 2.56 7.29
N HIS A 170 -17.57 1.95 6.47
CA HIS A 170 -16.12 2.05 6.63
C HIS A 170 -15.64 3.41 6.14
N ASP A 171 -14.91 4.11 7.01
CA ASP A 171 -14.34 5.43 6.74
C ASP A 171 -12.89 5.45 7.21
N GLY A 172 -11.98 5.09 6.30
CA GLY A 172 -10.54 5.08 6.55
C GLY A 172 -9.88 6.46 6.53
N ASN A 173 -10.62 7.51 6.15
CA ASN A 173 -10.09 8.87 5.96
C ASN A 173 -10.25 9.75 7.20
N HIS A 174 -10.99 9.29 8.21
CA HIS A 174 -11.29 10.07 9.41
C HIS A 174 -10.99 9.31 10.71
N GLU A 175 -10.69 10.09 11.76
CA GLU A 175 -10.50 9.59 13.11
C GLU A 175 -11.81 9.14 13.75
N ASN A 176 -11.77 8.08 14.57
CA ASN A 176 -12.94 7.57 15.30
C ASN A 176 -13.48 8.58 16.33
N PRO A 177 -14.74 8.43 16.78
CA PRO A 177 -15.28 9.23 17.89
C PRO A 177 -14.41 9.17 19.15
N VAL A 178 -14.46 10.25 19.94
CA VAL A 178 -13.68 10.39 21.19
C VAL A 178 -14.02 9.28 22.18
N VAL A 179 -15.31 8.92 22.28
CA VAL A 179 -15.79 7.83 23.13
C VAL A 179 -15.70 6.51 22.36
N LYS A 180 -14.85 5.60 22.83
CA LYS A 180 -14.47 4.37 22.13
C LYS A 180 -15.12 3.10 22.72
N ASN A 181 -16.45 3.09 22.76
CA ASN A 181 -17.25 1.89 23.01
C ASN A 181 -18.32 1.72 21.92
N SER A 182 -18.85 0.51 21.79
CA SER A 182 -19.77 0.14 20.70
C SER A 182 -21.06 0.94 20.70
N LEU A 183 -21.68 1.09 21.88
CA LEU A 183 -22.93 1.84 22.02
C LEU A 183 -22.77 3.26 21.46
N SER A 184 -21.70 3.94 21.88
CA SER A 184 -21.43 5.33 21.50
C SER A 184 -21.04 5.43 20.03
N MET A 185 -20.16 4.56 19.55
CA MET A 185 -19.71 4.57 18.16
C MET A 185 -20.85 4.27 17.17
N ILE A 186 -21.70 3.26 17.47
CA ILE A 186 -22.87 2.96 16.65
C ILE A 186 -23.86 4.13 16.67
N ALA A 187 -24.08 4.76 17.84
CA ALA A 187 -24.97 5.91 17.95
C ALA A 187 -24.48 7.11 17.10
N GLU A 188 -23.18 7.39 17.10
CA GLU A 188 -22.60 8.43 16.25
C GLU A 188 -22.74 8.12 14.75
N CYS A 189 -22.55 6.86 14.34
CA CYS A 189 -22.72 6.46 12.94
C CYS A 189 -24.20 6.58 12.49
N ARG A 190 -25.15 6.22 13.38
CA ARG A 190 -26.59 6.31 13.09
C ARG A 190 -27.11 7.75 12.93
N LYS A 191 -26.40 8.75 13.45
CA LYS A 191 -26.70 10.17 13.18
C LYS A 191 -26.43 10.56 11.73
N GLY A 192 -25.84 9.67 10.92
CA GLY A 192 -25.67 9.82 9.47
C GLY A 192 -24.45 10.65 9.03
N ASN A 193 -23.66 11.16 9.98
CA ASN A 193 -22.62 12.15 9.69
C ASN A 193 -21.21 11.56 9.53
N ARG A 194 -21.02 10.25 9.73
CA ARG A 194 -19.68 9.62 9.70
C ARG A 194 -19.71 8.10 9.68
N GLY A 195 -18.61 7.51 9.20
CA GLY A 195 -18.26 6.10 9.41
C GLY A 195 -17.21 5.91 10.51
N LEU A 196 -16.69 4.68 10.59
CA LEU A 196 -15.56 4.30 11.45
C LEU A 196 -14.39 3.78 10.60
N ASN A 197 -13.18 4.05 11.04
CA ASN A 197 -12.00 3.40 10.47
C ASN A 197 -11.86 1.95 10.98
N CYS A 198 -10.86 1.23 10.47
CA CYS A 198 -10.64 -0.19 10.78
C CYS A 198 -10.57 -0.49 12.29
N ARG A 199 -10.00 0.42 13.10
CA ARG A 199 -9.91 0.28 14.55
C ARG A 199 -11.26 0.49 15.23
N GLY A 200 -12.09 1.42 14.73
CA GLY A 200 -13.44 1.63 15.26
C GLY A 200 -14.34 0.43 14.99
N LEU A 201 -14.36 -0.07 13.75
CA LEU A 201 -15.09 -1.28 13.39
C LEU A 201 -14.66 -2.49 14.23
N SER A 202 -13.35 -2.66 14.43
CA SER A 202 -12.78 -3.74 15.24
C SER A 202 -13.15 -3.61 16.72
N THR A 203 -13.22 -2.39 17.25
CA THR A 203 -13.68 -2.13 18.63
C THR A 203 -15.15 -2.52 18.80
N VAL A 204 -16.00 -2.10 17.86
CA VAL A 204 -17.44 -2.43 17.87
C VAL A 204 -17.65 -3.94 17.83
N LEU A 205 -16.98 -4.61 16.89
CA LEU A 205 -17.11 -6.04 16.70
C LEU A 205 -16.59 -6.84 17.89
N ASN A 206 -15.48 -6.41 18.48
CA ASN A 206 -14.88 -7.03 19.67
C ASN A 206 -15.87 -7.05 20.85
N GLU A 207 -16.49 -5.92 21.17
CA GLU A 207 -17.46 -5.86 22.27
C GLU A 207 -18.75 -6.63 21.94
N CYS A 208 -19.17 -6.67 20.67
CA CYS A 208 -20.30 -7.53 20.26
C CYS A 208 -20.02 -9.00 20.61
N TYR A 209 -18.82 -9.51 20.27
CA TYR A 209 -18.42 -10.87 20.63
C TYR A 209 -18.33 -11.09 22.15
N LEU A 210 -17.65 -10.18 22.86
CA LEU A 210 -17.51 -10.27 24.32
C LEU A 210 -18.88 -10.27 25.03
N SER A 211 -19.86 -9.52 24.52
CA SER A 211 -21.21 -9.48 25.09
C SER A 211 -21.98 -10.81 24.99
N LEU A 212 -21.62 -11.67 24.03
CA LEU A 212 -22.13 -13.05 23.94
C LEU A 212 -21.23 -14.07 24.66
N GLY A 213 -20.15 -13.63 25.30
CA GLY A 213 -19.17 -14.50 25.95
C GLY A 213 -18.20 -15.17 24.99
N ILE A 214 -18.09 -14.70 23.75
CA ILE A 214 -17.11 -15.17 22.77
C ILE A 214 -15.78 -14.43 23.04
N PRO A 215 -14.69 -15.13 23.41
CA PRO A 215 -13.40 -14.48 23.66
C PRO A 215 -12.91 -13.74 22.42
N SER A 216 -12.70 -12.44 22.55
CA SER A 216 -12.25 -11.61 21.44
C SER A 216 -11.27 -10.52 21.89
N ARG A 217 -10.35 -10.20 20.98
CA ARG A 217 -9.45 -9.06 21.07
C ARG A 217 -9.19 -8.58 19.65
N PHE A 218 -9.03 -7.27 19.47
CA PHE A 218 -8.53 -6.75 18.19
C PHE A 218 -7.00 -6.75 18.21
N VAL A 219 -6.41 -6.98 17.03
CA VAL A 219 -4.98 -6.88 16.77
C VAL A 219 -4.73 -5.76 15.77
N THR A 220 -3.54 -5.17 15.79
CA THR A 220 -3.15 -4.17 14.79
C THR A 220 -1.98 -4.71 14.00
N CYS A 221 -2.20 -4.85 12.70
CA CYS A 221 -1.13 -5.12 11.75
C CYS A 221 -0.39 -3.81 11.49
N MET A 222 0.92 -3.83 11.68
CA MET A 222 1.78 -2.70 11.36
C MET A 222 2.42 -2.92 9.99
N PRO A 223 2.64 -1.85 9.20
CA PRO A 223 3.50 -1.93 8.03
C PRO A 223 4.84 -2.56 8.39
N ARG A 224 5.39 -3.37 7.47
CA ARG A 224 6.71 -4.01 7.63
C ARG A 224 7.79 -3.01 8.06
N ASP A 225 7.72 -1.82 7.49
CA ASP A 225 8.74 -0.78 7.63
C ASP A 225 8.48 0.13 8.85
N SER A 226 7.56 -0.26 9.74
CA SER A 226 7.31 0.48 10.98
C SER A 226 8.50 0.34 11.91
N VAL A 227 9.05 1.48 12.33
CA VAL A 227 10.11 1.55 13.35
C VAL A 227 9.44 1.77 14.71
N PHE A 228 9.79 0.95 15.70
CA PHE A 228 9.32 1.03 17.08
C PHE A 228 10.50 1.11 18.03
#